data_AF-A0A0J8R6K0-F1
#
_entry.id   AF-A0A0J8R6K0-F1
#
_cell.length_a   1.000
_cell.length_b   1.000
_cell.length_c   1.000
_cell.angle_alpha   90.00
_cell.angle_beta   90.00
_cell.angle_gamma   90.00
#
_symmetry.space_group_name_H-M   'P 1'
#
loop_
_entity.id
_entity.type
_entity.pdbx_description
1 polymer ?
#
loop_
_entity_poly.entity_id
_entity_poly.type
_entity_poly.pdbx_seq_one_letter_code
_entity_poly.pdbx_strand_id
1 'polypeptide(L)'
;MALSKEDSSGLWKSVEEHNLPAYHRIHNTLLLPTPPTPFRNIPIRIFLPAPPDSPSPSLKVIQSPIPPLIQPTASPSSSISSASRQMQPQVQTIGTALNSLLPSLFPSKRTPMLAKPVLHGAVVPMSAPVEEVVKCAGYADGWLGVVVSMVG
;
A
#
# COMPACT_ATOMS: atom_id res chain seq x y z
N MET A 1 -9.69 -5.43 -20.31
CA MET A 1 -10.85 -4.75 -19.69
C MET A 1 -11.96 -5.77 -19.60
N ALA A 2 -12.10 -6.46 -18.45
CA ALA A 2 -13.01 -7.61 -18.31
C ALA A 2 -14.38 -7.25 -17.71
N LEU A 3 -14.56 -5.99 -17.28
CA LEU A 3 -15.81 -5.49 -16.71
C LEU A 3 -16.79 -5.08 -17.81
N SER A 4 -18.06 -5.42 -17.61
CA SER A 4 -19.15 -4.97 -18.47
C SER A 4 -19.42 -3.47 -18.27
N LYS A 5 -20.16 -2.85 -19.21
CA LYS A 5 -20.58 -1.45 -19.08
C LYS A 5 -21.54 -1.28 -17.91
N GLU A 6 -22.41 -2.28 -17.72
CA GLU A 6 -23.40 -2.36 -16.66
C GLU A 6 -22.72 -2.38 -15.30
N ASP A 7 -21.70 -3.22 -15.12
CA ASP A 7 -20.92 -3.30 -13.87
C ASP A 7 -20.11 -2.03 -13.61
N SER A 8 -19.54 -1.41 -14.66
CA SER A 8 -18.79 -0.15 -14.52
C SER A 8 -19.70 1.00 -14.08
N SER A 9 -20.90 1.07 -14.66
CA SER A 9 -21.92 2.07 -14.27
C SER A 9 -22.51 1.77 -12.89
N GLY A 10 -22.66 0.49 -12.55
CA GLY A 10 -23.10 0.02 -11.25
C GLY A 10 -22.12 0.37 -10.13
N LEU A 11 -20.81 0.26 -10.38
CA LEU A 11 -19.77 0.67 -9.44
C LEU A 11 -19.89 2.16 -9.11
N TRP A 12 -20.04 3.01 -10.12
CA TRP A 12 -20.22 4.46 -9.90
C TRP A 12 -21.47 4.77 -9.07
N LYS A 13 -22.62 4.23 -9.49
CA LYS A 13 -23.90 4.43 -8.77
C LYS A 13 -23.86 3.93 -7.33
N SER A 14 -23.18 2.81 -7.09
CA SER A 14 -23.06 2.26 -5.73
C SER A 14 -22.31 3.18 -4.77
N VAL A 15 -21.35 3.97 -5.27
CA VAL A 15 -20.62 4.98 -4.49
C VAL A 15 -21.50 6.22 -4.25
N GLU A 16 -22.24 6.67 -5.27
CA GLU A 16 -23.17 7.80 -5.19
C GLU A 16 -24.32 7.54 -4.21
N GLU A 17 -24.90 6.33 -4.24
CA GLU A 17 -26.02 5.92 -3.39
C GLU A 17 -25.59 5.34 -2.04
N HIS A 18 -24.28 5.31 -1.74
CA HIS A 18 -23.71 4.73 -0.52
C HIS A 18 -24.09 3.24 -0.29
N ASN A 19 -24.26 2.46 -1.36
CA ASN A 19 -24.65 1.06 -1.32
C ASN A 19 -23.43 0.13 -1.24
N LEU A 20 -22.95 -0.13 -0.02
CA LEU A 20 -21.77 -0.96 0.23
C LEU A 20 -21.87 -2.40 -0.34
N PRO A 21 -22.99 -3.15 -0.18
CA PRO A 21 -23.10 -4.49 -0.74
C PRO A 21 -22.97 -4.53 -2.28
N ALA A 22 -23.59 -3.58 -2.98
CA ALA A 22 -23.49 -3.48 -4.44
C ALA A 22 -22.05 -3.14 -4.86
N TYR A 23 -21.42 -2.20 -4.15
CA TYR A 23 -20.04 -1.80 -4.38
C TYR A 23 -19.07 -2.99 -4.21
N HIS A 24 -19.13 -3.71 -3.08
CA HIS A 24 -18.26 -4.85 -2.79
C HIS A 24 -18.37 -5.97 -3.81
N ARG A 25 -19.59 -6.27 -4.30
CA ARG A 25 -19.79 -7.32 -5.31
C ARG A 25 -18.99 -7.04 -6.58
N ILE A 26 -19.01 -5.80 -7.06
CA ILE A 26 -18.31 -5.40 -8.29
C ILE A 26 -16.82 -5.19 -8.00
N HIS A 27 -16.49 -4.50 -6.90
CA HIS A 27 -15.12 -4.20 -6.49
C HIS A 27 -14.28 -5.44 -6.23
N ASN A 28 -14.84 -6.47 -5.59
CA ASN A 28 -14.14 -7.74 -5.39
C ASN A 28 -13.83 -8.44 -6.71
N THR A 29 -14.65 -8.27 -7.75
CA THR A 29 -14.36 -8.82 -9.08
C THR A 29 -13.15 -8.12 -9.72
N LEU A 30 -12.93 -6.83 -9.41
CA LEU A 30 -11.80 -6.03 -9.88
C LEU A 30 -10.51 -6.33 -9.09
N LEU A 31 -10.59 -6.38 -7.76
CA LEU A 31 -9.43 -6.60 -6.88
C LEU A 31 -9.06 -8.07 -6.69
N LEU A 32 -10.03 -8.96 -6.78
CA LEU A 32 -9.90 -10.41 -6.59
C LEU A 32 -10.44 -11.13 -7.84
N PRO A 33 -9.87 -10.89 -9.04
CA PRO A 33 -10.19 -11.76 -10.16
C PRO A 33 -9.93 -13.21 -9.72
N THR A 34 -10.85 -14.08 -10.09
CA THR A 34 -10.88 -15.54 -9.84
C THR A 34 -9.47 -16.17 -9.78
N PRO A 35 -9.23 -17.15 -8.88
CA PRO A 35 -7.88 -17.50 -8.39
C PRO A 35 -6.94 -18.08 -9.47
N PRO A 36 -5.59 -17.95 -9.38
CA PRO A 36 -4.77 -17.18 -8.44
C PRO A 36 -3.79 -16.23 -9.17
N THR A 37 -4.22 -15.04 -9.57
CA THR A 37 -3.27 -14.03 -10.08
C THR A 37 -2.88 -13.07 -8.96
N PRO A 38 -1.63 -13.13 -8.45
CA PRO A 38 -1.17 -12.17 -7.45
C PRO A 38 -1.11 -10.77 -8.05
N PHE A 39 -1.21 -9.74 -7.22
CA PHE A 39 -0.96 -8.36 -7.65
C PHE A 39 0.42 -8.26 -8.30
N ARG A 40 0.50 -7.69 -9.49
CA ARG A 40 1.81 -7.39 -10.09
C ARG A 40 2.49 -6.25 -9.36
N ASN A 41 1.74 -5.19 -9.08
CA ASN A 41 2.13 -4.05 -8.27
C ASN A 41 0.91 -3.58 -7.47
N ILE A 42 1.16 -3.08 -6.27
CA ILE A 42 0.14 -2.57 -5.37
C ILE A 42 -0.15 -1.10 -5.72
N PRO A 43 -1.42 -0.72 -5.95
CA PRO A 43 -1.81 0.66 -6.20
C PRO A 43 -1.75 1.48 -4.90
N ILE A 44 -0.67 2.23 -4.71
CA ILE A 44 -0.45 3.07 -3.52
C ILE A 44 -0.02 4.48 -3.92
N ARG A 45 -0.56 5.48 -3.21
CA ARG A 45 -0.14 6.88 -3.26
C ARG A 45 0.24 7.34 -1.86
N ILE A 46 1.42 7.94 -1.75
CA ILE A 46 1.94 8.45 -0.49
C ILE A 46 1.91 9.97 -0.54
N PHE A 47 1.15 10.58 0.37
CA PHE A 47 0.99 12.01 0.49
C PHE A 47 1.94 12.54 1.55
N LEU A 48 2.85 13.43 1.15
CA LEU A 48 3.79 14.08 2.05
C LEU A 48 3.22 15.39 2.61
N PRO A 49 3.50 15.71 3.89
CA PRO A 49 3.09 16.96 4.48
C PRO A 49 3.85 18.13 3.84
N ALA A 50 3.17 19.25 3.66
CA ALA A 50 3.83 20.48 3.22
C ALA A 50 4.76 21.01 4.32
N PRO A 51 5.93 21.58 3.98
CA PRO A 51 6.78 22.24 4.97
C PRO A 51 6.02 23.43 5.61
N PRO A 52 6.06 23.58 6.94
CA PRO A 52 5.32 24.63 7.64
C PRO A 52 5.73 26.05 7.22
N ASP A 53 7.00 26.25 6.83
CA ASP A 53 7.55 27.56 6.47
C ASP A 53 7.53 27.84 4.95
N SER A 54 6.82 27.04 4.16
CA SER A 54 6.77 27.26 2.71
C SER A 54 5.72 28.32 2.33
N PRO A 55 6.09 29.40 1.60
CA PRO A 55 5.16 30.47 1.20
C PRO A 55 4.09 29.99 0.20
N SER A 56 4.31 28.83 -0.42
CA SER A 56 3.37 28.12 -1.28
C SER A 56 3.33 26.64 -0.87
N PRO A 57 2.46 26.25 0.07
CA PRO A 57 2.37 24.85 0.48
C PRO A 57 1.91 24.02 -0.72
N SER A 58 2.80 23.18 -1.24
CA SER A 58 2.50 22.23 -2.31
C SER A 58 2.46 20.83 -1.74
N LEU A 59 1.33 20.16 -1.95
CA LEU A 59 1.18 18.75 -1.58
C LEU A 59 1.99 17.92 -2.56
N LYS A 60 2.92 17.11 -2.04
CA LYS A 60 3.70 16.16 -2.85
C LYS A 60 3.10 14.77 -2.73
N VAL A 61 2.84 14.14 -3.87
CA VAL A 61 2.37 12.75 -3.97
C VAL A 61 3.46 11.90 -4.57
N ILE A 62 3.77 10.78 -3.92
CA ILE A 62 4.70 9.78 -4.42
C ILE A 62 3.90 8.56 -4.84
N GLN A 63 4.18 8.08 -6.05
CA GLN A 63 3.62 6.85 -6.61
C GLN A 63 4.75 6.07 -7.28
N SER A 64 4.87 4.80 -6.94
CA SER A 64 5.92 3.92 -7.45
C SER A 64 5.40 2.49 -7.56
N PRO A 65 5.94 1.66 -8.45
CA PRO A 65 5.60 0.24 -8.50
C PRO A 65 6.11 -0.49 -7.25
N ILE A 66 5.17 -1.06 -6.47
CA ILE A 66 5.43 -1.77 -5.22
C ILE A 66 5.01 -3.24 -5.41
N PRO A 67 5.94 -4.21 -5.51
CA PRO A 67 5.58 -5.62 -5.72
C PRO A 67 5.17 -6.28 -4.39
N PRO A 68 4.08 -7.07 -4.33
CA PRO A 68 3.58 -7.62 -3.05
C PRO A 68 4.56 -8.57 -2.34
N LEU A 69 5.52 -9.13 -3.08
CA LEU A 69 6.57 -9.99 -2.58
C LEU A 69 7.92 -9.36 -2.92
N ILE A 70 8.83 -9.38 -1.95
CA ILE A 70 10.22 -8.93 -2.11
C ILE A 70 11.16 -10.11 -1.97
N GLN A 71 12.25 -10.11 -2.74
CA GLN A 71 13.32 -11.08 -2.54
C GLN A 71 14.08 -10.74 -1.25
N PRO A 72 14.44 -11.73 -0.41
CA PRO A 72 15.18 -11.44 0.80
C PRO A 72 16.55 -10.87 0.40
N THR A 73 16.83 -9.65 0.83
CA THR A 73 18.17 -9.06 0.67
C THR A 73 19.06 -9.68 1.73
N ALA A 74 20.14 -10.34 1.32
CA ALA A 74 21.10 -10.93 2.24
C ALA A 74 21.68 -9.82 3.12
N SER A 75 21.29 -9.80 4.40
CA SER A 75 21.95 -8.99 5.40
C SER A 75 23.41 -9.45 5.53
N PRO A 76 24.41 -8.55 5.42
CA PRO A 76 25.84 -8.93 5.40
C PRO A 76 26.37 -9.47 6.75
N SER A 77 25.53 -9.63 7.76
CA SER A 77 25.91 -10.00 9.13
C SER A 77 25.63 -11.47 9.51
N SER A 78 25.17 -12.32 8.60
CA SER A 78 24.97 -13.75 8.88
C SER A 78 25.83 -14.61 7.94
N SER A 79 27.11 -14.72 8.28
CA SER A 79 28.02 -15.70 7.69
C SER A 79 27.73 -17.11 8.25
N ILE A 80 27.66 -18.06 7.32
CA ILE A 80 27.93 -19.50 7.48
C ILE A 80 26.91 -20.30 8.30
N SER A 81 25.89 -20.82 7.61
CA SER A 81 25.45 -22.21 7.77
C SER A 81 24.50 -22.64 6.65
N SER A 82 25.09 -23.46 5.76
CA SER A 82 24.53 -24.67 5.17
C SER A 82 23.12 -24.67 4.52
N ALA A 83 23.14 -25.28 3.33
CA ALA A 83 22.06 -25.90 2.59
C ALA A 83 21.12 -24.95 1.85
N SER A 84 20.78 -25.37 0.64
CA SER A 84 19.82 -24.86 -0.33
C SER A 84 18.43 -24.63 0.27
N ARG A 85 18.29 -23.64 1.16
CA ARG A 85 16.99 -23.09 1.53
C ARG A 85 16.56 -22.26 0.33
N GLN A 86 15.59 -22.78 -0.43
CA GLN A 86 14.84 -21.97 -1.40
C GLN A 86 14.49 -20.66 -0.68
N MET A 87 15.10 -19.54 -1.11
CA MET A 87 14.83 -18.23 -0.54
C MET A 87 13.37 -17.91 -0.86
N GLN A 88 12.48 -18.22 0.08
CA GLN A 88 11.07 -17.94 -0.09
C GLN A 88 10.89 -16.43 -0.20
N PRO A 89 10.05 -15.95 -1.14
CA PRO A 89 9.73 -14.53 -1.24
C PRO A 89 9.17 -14.02 0.09
N GLN A 90 9.68 -12.89 0.56
CA GLN A 90 9.19 -12.26 1.77
C GLN A 90 7.99 -11.37 1.43
N VAL A 91 6.93 -11.46 2.24
CA VAL A 91 5.76 -10.58 2.11
C VAL A 91 6.17 -9.13 2.35
N GLN A 92 5.78 -8.25 1.42
CA GLN A 92 6.04 -6.84 1.56
C GLN A 92 5.07 -6.22 2.58
N THR A 93 5.64 -5.48 3.53
CA THR A 93 4.93 -4.75 4.58
C THR A 93 4.97 -3.25 4.34
N ILE A 94 4.06 -2.51 4.97
CA ILE A 94 4.03 -1.04 4.94
C ILE A 94 5.40 -0.46 5.29
N GLY A 95 6.06 -0.98 6.33
CA GLY A 95 7.36 -0.51 6.75
C GLY A 95 8.47 -0.81 5.76
N THR A 96 8.48 -1.98 5.12
CA THR A 96 9.45 -2.28 4.04
C THR A 96 9.23 -1.40 2.81
N ALA A 97 7.97 -1.14 2.44
CA ALA A 97 7.63 -0.28 1.30
C ALA A 97 8.04 1.17 1.55
N LEU A 98 7.69 1.73 2.72
CA LEU A 98 8.01 3.11 3.08
C LEU A 98 9.52 3.33 3.26
N ASN A 99 10.23 2.38 3.87
CA ASN A 99 11.69 2.46 3.99
C ASN A 99 12.38 2.46 2.62
N SER A 100 11.87 1.69 1.66
CA SER A 100 12.42 1.66 0.30
C SER A 100 12.19 2.96 -0.47
N LEU A 101 11.05 3.62 -0.27
CA LEU A 101 10.67 4.83 -1.01
C LEU A 101 11.14 6.13 -0.36
N LEU A 102 11.15 6.14 0.97
CA LEU A 102 11.38 7.31 1.80
C LEU A 102 12.33 6.94 2.95
N PRO A 103 13.57 6.48 2.66
CA PRO A 103 14.49 5.98 3.68
C PRO A 103 14.86 7.06 4.72
N SER A 104 14.86 8.34 4.33
CA SER A 104 15.14 9.45 5.25
C SER A 104 14.03 9.70 6.26
N LEU A 105 12.76 9.46 5.90
CA LEU A 105 11.61 9.61 6.81
C LEU A 105 11.30 8.33 7.57
N PHE A 106 11.60 7.17 6.97
CA PHE A 106 11.37 5.85 7.54
C PHE A 106 12.67 5.06 7.59
N PRO A 107 13.64 5.42 8.46
CA PRO A 107 14.92 4.70 8.56
C PRO A 107 14.75 3.27 9.08
N SER A 108 13.70 3.02 9.87
CA SER A 108 13.35 1.70 10.39
C SER A 108 12.13 1.12 9.68
N LYS A 109 12.19 -0.18 9.37
CA LYS A 109 11.10 -0.95 8.74
C LYS A 109 10.05 -1.41 9.76
N ARG A 110 10.32 -1.28 11.06
CA ARG A 110 9.46 -1.82 12.14
C ARG A 110 8.92 -0.73 13.05
N THR A 111 9.69 0.33 13.26
CA THR A 111 9.38 1.38 14.24
C THR A 111 9.31 2.74 13.54
N PRO A 112 8.15 3.40 13.51
CA PRO A 112 8.03 4.74 12.94
C PRO A 112 8.67 5.75 13.90
N MET A 113 9.85 6.28 13.55
CA MET A 113 10.58 7.22 14.41
C MET A 113 10.31 8.68 14.08
N LEU A 114 10.44 9.07 12.81
CA LEU A 114 10.33 10.47 12.38
C LEU A 114 8.94 10.81 11.82
N ALA A 115 8.29 9.82 11.21
CA ALA A 115 6.96 9.97 10.65
C ALA A 115 6.14 8.69 10.85
N LYS A 116 4.81 8.84 10.84
CA LYS A 116 3.83 7.76 10.96
C LYS A 116 3.00 7.71 9.67
N PRO A 117 2.76 6.51 9.11
CA PRO A 117 1.81 6.37 8.02
C PRO A 117 0.39 6.36 8.58
N VAL A 118 -0.48 7.18 7.98
CA VAL A 118 -1.89 7.32 8.35
C VAL A 118 -2.75 6.94 7.15
N LEU A 119 -3.75 6.09 7.40
CA LEU A 119 -4.72 5.62 6.41
C LEU A 119 -6.12 5.73 7.03
N HIS A 120 -7.07 6.32 6.30
CA HIS A 120 -8.44 6.57 6.80
C HIS A 120 -8.47 7.24 8.19
N GLY A 121 -7.49 8.10 8.49
CA GLY A 121 -7.36 8.80 9.78
C GLY A 121 -6.71 7.99 10.91
N ALA A 122 -6.34 6.73 10.70
CA ALA A 122 -5.68 5.89 11.70
C ALA A 122 -4.22 5.57 11.33
N VAL A 123 -3.36 5.43 12.34
CA VAL A 123 -1.95 5.04 12.11
C VAL A 123 -1.88 3.57 11.70
N VAL A 124 -1.20 3.30 10.58
CA VAL A 124 -1.05 1.93 10.06
C VAL A 124 0.17 1.25 10.69
N PRO A 125 0.04 0.00 11.17
CA PRO A 125 1.17 -0.76 11.66
C PRO A 125 2.23 -0.98 10.58
N MET A 126 3.51 -0.75 10.92
CA MET A 126 4.63 -0.96 9.98
C MET A 126 4.77 -2.43 9.53
N SER A 127 4.30 -3.38 10.34
CA SER A 127 4.30 -4.82 10.04
C SER A 127 3.14 -5.27 9.17
N ALA A 128 2.15 -4.41 8.88
CA ALA A 128 0.97 -4.80 8.11
C ALA A 128 1.35 -5.18 6.67
N PRO A 129 0.88 -6.34 6.14
CA PRO A 129 1.09 -6.72 4.74
C PRO A 129 0.42 -5.72 3.79
N VAL A 130 1.18 -5.16 2.84
CA VAL A 130 0.64 -4.11 1.94
C VAL A 130 -0.51 -4.66 1.08
N GLU A 131 -0.41 -5.92 0.66
CA GLU A 131 -1.44 -6.56 -0.16
C GLU A 131 -2.78 -6.72 0.59
N GLU A 132 -2.74 -7.09 1.87
CA GLU A 132 -3.96 -7.19 2.67
C GLU A 132 -4.54 -5.80 2.95
N VAL A 133 -3.68 -4.83 3.22
CA VAL A 133 -4.10 -3.45 3.46
C VAL A 133 -4.81 -2.87 2.24
N VAL A 134 -4.32 -3.11 1.01
CA VAL A 134 -5.00 -2.58 -0.19
C VAL A 134 -6.35 -3.27 -0.44
N LYS A 135 -6.46 -4.57 -0.14
CA LYS A 135 -7.73 -5.32 -0.27
C LYS A 135 -8.80 -4.85 0.70
N CYS A 136 -8.41 -4.48 1.92
CA CYS A 136 -9.34 -4.14 2.99
C CYS A 136 -9.61 -2.63 3.13
N ALA A 137 -8.63 -1.80 2.76
CA ALA A 137 -8.64 -0.36 3.03
C ALA A 137 -8.30 0.49 1.80
N GLY A 138 -8.39 -0.08 0.60
CA GLY A 138 -8.42 0.70 -0.64
C GLY A 138 -9.60 1.68 -0.65
N TYR A 139 -9.41 2.84 -1.27
CA TYR A 139 -10.49 3.80 -1.50
C TYR A 139 -11.38 3.33 -2.65
N ALA A 140 -12.50 4.04 -2.84
CA ALA A 140 -13.46 3.75 -3.91
C ALA A 140 -12.84 3.74 -5.32
N ASP A 141 -11.75 4.49 -5.52
CA ASP A 141 -10.98 4.58 -6.76
C ASP A 141 -10.00 3.39 -6.97
N GLY A 142 -9.91 2.47 -6.02
CA GLY A 142 -9.02 1.31 -6.05
C GLY A 142 -7.59 1.59 -5.60
N TRP A 143 -7.29 2.78 -5.07
CA TRP A 143 -5.95 3.14 -4.58
C TRP A 143 -5.87 3.13 -3.07
N LEU A 144 -4.69 2.78 -2.56
CA LEU A 144 -4.35 3.00 -1.16
C LEU A 144 -3.77 4.40 -0.98
N GLY A 145 -4.50 5.28 -0.29
CA GLY A 145 -4.04 6.64 0.03
C GLY A 145 -3.40 6.73 1.41
N VAL A 146 -2.07 6.74 1.47
CA VAL A 146 -1.31 6.82 2.73
C VAL A 146 -0.81 8.24 2.95
N VAL A 147 -1.19 8.86 4.05
CA VAL A 147 -0.73 10.20 4.45
C VAL A 147 0.44 10.04 5.43
N VAL A 148 1.52 10.78 5.20
CA VAL A 148 2.66 10.82 6.11
C VAL A 148 2.43 11.94 7.13
N SER A 149 2.38 11.58 8.41
CA SER A 149 2.28 12.53 9.52
C SER A 149 3.61 12.58 10.25
N MET A 150 4.20 13.77 10.41
CA MET A 150 5.44 13.93 11.17
C MET A 150 5.17 13.66 12.66
N VAL A 151 6.10 12.97 13.32
CA VAL A 151 6.06 12.80 14.77
C VAL A 151 6.53 14.11 15.40
N GLY A 152 5.60 14.83 16.04
CA GLY A 152 5.85 15.98 16.89
C GLY A 152 5.77 15.61 18.36
#